data_AF-A0A6P2I8D5-F1
#
_entry.id   AF-A0A6P2I8D5-F1
#
_cell.length_a   1.000
_cell.length_b   1.000
_cell.length_c   1.000
_cell.angle_alpha   90.00
_cell.angle_beta   90.00
_cell.angle_gamma   90.00
#
_symmetry.space_group_name_H-M   'P 1'
#
loop_
_entity.id
_entity.type
_entity.pdbx_description
1 polymer ?
#
loop_
_entity_poly.entity_id
_entity_poly.type
_entity_poly.pdbx_seq_one_letter_code
_entity_poly.pdbx_strand_id
1 'polypeptide(L)'
;MQAVYADTLRWRDSGAPFGVAGIPLPQASRATDHRVAVESDLTLSDMALATVRALLESSPQVATPTPDQIIVCTTSFEHDLALSCACRLHSELGSSRAPLAVGQLQGVSFLMALEIAVAMMAADIRLNTVVIVAAERWRRPFSRRIGALIDMGDGAAAVLIARHPGPGWRVSGLTVLTPGIPPLASEREPVYTSTLTNVISETCSGADLQPANVDWVLPAPIETRLAREINTRCGLRPERVCHIRMDAPGHFCAADTPARLDALLRSINPSEGQHALVWSAGFQGQAGCALLEFRGGGS
;
A
#
# COMPACT_ATOMS: atom_id res chain seq x y z
N MET A 1 11.75 -6.63 33.37
CA MET A 1 11.45 -5.70 32.27
C MET A 1 11.72 -4.29 32.77
N GLN A 2 12.79 -3.64 32.34
CA GLN A 2 13.01 -2.21 32.60
C GLN A 2 12.44 -1.45 31.40
N ALA A 3 11.27 -0.85 31.55
CA ALA A 3 10.77 0.12 30.58
C ALA A 3 11.39 1.47 30.92
N VAL A 4 12.26 1.97 30.04
CA VAL A 4 12.78 3.34 30.11
C VAL A 4 11.90 4.20 29.20
N TYR A 5 11.15 5.13 29.77
CA TYR A 5 10.33 6.07 29.00
C TYR A 5 11.05 7.42 28.91
N ALA A 6 11.04 8.02 27.72
CA ALA A 6 11.46 9.39 27.49
C ALA A 6 10.21 10.25 27.23
N ASP A 7 9.91 11.22 28.11
CA ASP A 7 8.74 12.12 27.98
C ASP A 7 8.99 13.34 27.07
N THR A 8 10.19 13.44 26.48
CA THR A 8 10.70 14.68 25.87
C THR A 8 10.34 14.86 24.39
N LEU A 9 9.63 13.91 23.76
CA LEU A 9 9.11 14.07 22.41
C LEU A 9 7.66 14.54 22.46
N ARG A 10 7.41 15.81 22.09
CA ARG A 10 6.07 16.42 22.10
C ARG A 10 5.60 16.69 20.67
N TRP A 11 4.44 16.16 20.33
CA TRP A 11 3.62 16.49 19.15
C TRP A 11 2.26 17.04 19.64
N ARG A 12 1.71 18.09 19.01
CA ARG A 12 0.40 18.73 19.31
C ARG A 12 -0.46 18.70 18.03
N ASP A 13 -1.79 18.53 18.05
CA ASP A 13 -2.80 19.25 18.85
C ASP A 13 -3.78 18.37 19.68
N SER A 14 -3.96 18.78 20.95
CA SER A 14 -4.97 18.50 22.00
C SER A 14 -5.99 17.33 21.96
N GLY A 15 -6.14 16.64 23.13
CA GLY A 15 -7.46 16.18 23.69
C GLY A 15 -7.57 14.73 24.21
N ALA A 16 -7.74 14.54 25.54
CA ALA A 16 -7.79 13.29 26.34
C ALA A 16 -9.06 12.39 26.16
N PRO A 17 -9.36 11.32 26.97
CA PRO A 17 -8.59 10.44 27.89
C PRO A 17 -8.76 8.91 27.62
N PHE A 18 -8.05 8.11 28.42
CA PHE A 18 -7.87 6.64 28.35
C PHE A 18 -8.99 5.78 28.97
N GLY A 19 -9.16 4.57 28.42
CA GLY A 19 -9.78 3.41 29.08
C GLY A 19 -10.42 2.42 28.08
N VAL A 20 -9.89 1.19 27.97
CA VAL A 20 -10.44 0.13 27.11
C VAL A 20 -11.21 -0.89 27.95
N ALA A 21 -12.51 -1.08 27.67
CA ALA A 21 -13.26 -2.25 28.10
C ALA A 21 -13.24 -3.32 26.98
N GLY A 22 -13.22 -4.60 27.39
CA GLY A 22 -12.94 -5.75 26.52
C GLY A 22 -13.82 -5.86 25.27
N ILE A 23 -13.17 -6.06 24.13
CA ILE A 23 -13.79 -6.32 22.83
C ILE A 23 -14.07 -7.84 22.72
N PRO A 24 -15.32 -8.28 22.49
CA PRO A 24 -15.61 -9.67 22.18
C PRO A 24 -15.08 -10.05 20.80
N LEU A 25 -14.48 -11.24 20.67
CA LEU A 25 -14.09 -11.78 19.36
C LEU A 25 -15.34 -12.13 18.52
N PRO A 26 -15.35 -11.85 17.20
CA PRO A 26 -16.49 -12.17 16.33
C PRO A 26 -16.77 -13.67 16.27
N GLN A 27 -18.06 -14.05 16.27
CA GLN A 27 -18.49 -15.40 15.96
C GLN A 27 -18.38 -15.68 14.46
N ALA A 28 -17.75 -16.81 14.11
CA ALA A 28 -17.58 -17.25 12.74
C ALA A 28 -18.93 -17.52 12.05
N SER A 29 -19.21 -16.79 10.96
CA SER A 29 -20.32 -17.09 10.04
C SER A 29 -19.92 -18.17 9.03
N ARG A 30 -20.93 -18.92 8.55
CA ARG A 30 -20.82 -20.11 7.69
C ARG A 30 -19.96 -19.87 6.44
N ALA A 31 -19.13 -20.85 6.14
CA ALA A 31 -18.21 -20.89 5.01
C ALA A 31 -18.94 -20.79 3.67
N THR A 32 -18.67 -19.72 2.92
CA THR A 32 -18.74 -19.72 1.46
C THR A 32 -17.42 -20.26 0.91
N ASP A 33 -17.52 -21.15 -0.07
CA ASP A 33 -16.45 -21.94 -0.67
C ASP A 33 -15.63 -21.10 -1.68
N HIS A 34 -15.06 -19.99 -1.21
CA HIS A 34 -14.16 -19.17 -2.03
C HIS A 34 -12.73 -19.69 -1.93
N ARG A 35 -12.25 -20.30 -3.02
CA ARG A 35 -10.84 -20.70 -3.16
C ARG A 35 -10.00 -19.43 -3.19
N VAL A 36 -9.29 -19.11 -2.13
CA VAL A 36 -8.23 -18.08 -2.13
C VAL A 36 -6.91 -18.69 -2.59
N ALA A 37 -5.99 -17.86 -3.10
CA ALA A 37 -4.63 -18.30 -3.35
C ALA A 37 -3.91 -18.61 -2.04
N VAL A 38 -3.29 -19.80 -1.96
CA VAL A 38 -2.59 -20.32 -0.79
C VAL A 38 -1.22 -20.80 -1.24
N GLU A 39 -0.17 -20.26 -0.64
CA GLU A 39 1.21 -20.64 -0.98
C GLU A 39 1.69 -21.75 -0.04
N SER A 40 2.05 -22.91 -0.60
CA SER A 40 2.39 -24.13 0.14
C SER A 40 3.79 -24.12 0.73
N ASP A 41 4.78 -23.61 0.00
CA ASP A 41 6.18 -23.98 0.18
C ASP A 41 7.02 -22.81 0.67
N LEU A 42 6.85 -21.65 0.04
CA LEU A 42 7.68 -20.46 0.34
C LEU A 42 7.32 -19.85 1.70
N THR A 43 8.22 -19.18 2.40
CA THR A 43 7.88 -18.29 3.53
C THR A 43 7.44 -16.91 3.04
N LEU A 44 6.97 -16.03 3.93
CA LEU A 44 6.62 -14.64 3.58
C LEU A 44 7.86 -13.93 2.99
N SER A 45 9.00 -14.04 3.67
CA SER A 45 10.28 -13.56 3.18
C SER A 45 10.73 -14.20 1.86
N ASP A 46 10.49 -15.50 1.64
CA ASP A 46 10.87 -16.13 0.37
C ASP A 46 10.06 -15.57 -0.80
N MET A 47 8.75 -15.39 -0.59
CA MET A 47 7.87 -14.76 -1.58
C MET A 47 8.34 -13.33 -1.88
N ALA A 48 8.58 -12.52 -0.84
CA ALA A 48 9.05 -11.15 -0.99
C ALA A 48 10.41 -11.09 -1.72
N LEU A 49 11.36 -11.93 -1.34
CA LEU A 49 12.69 -11.99 -1.95
C LEU A 49 12.63 -12.41 -3.42
N ALA A 50 11.83 -13.43 -3.75
CA ALA A 50 11.63 -13.87 -5.13
C ALA A 50 11.01 -12.77 -6.00
N THR A 51 10.00 -12.06 -5.48
CA THR A 51 9.37 -10.93 -6.18
C THR A 51 10.35 -9.79 -6.43
N VAL A 52 11.19 -9.44 -5.44
CA VAL A 52 12.19 -8.37 -5.61
C VAL A 52 13.27 -8.77 -6.61
N ARG A 53 13.76 -10.02 -6.58
CA ARG A 53 14.72 -10.51 -7.57
C ARG A 53 14.16 -10.43 -8.99
N ALA A 54 12.93 -10.91 -9.20
CA ALA A 54 12.26 -10.82 -10.51
C ALA A 54 12.08 -9.37 -10.98
N LEU A 55 11.72 -8.45 -10.07
CA LEU A 55 11.61 -7.02 -10.37
C LEU A 55 12.95 -6.44 -10.85
N LEU A 56 14.04 -6.69 -10.10
CA LEU A 56 15.37 -6.20 -10.42
C LEU A 56 15.89 -6.76 -11.75
N GLU A 57 15.67 -8.06 -12.01
CA GLU A 57 16.01 -8.69 -13.29
C GLU A 57 15.25 -8.07 -14.48
N SER A 58 14.00 -7.68 -14.28
CA SER A 58 13.17 -7.02 -15.31
C SER A 58 13.44 -5.51 -15.49
N SER A 59 14.32 -4.93 -14.66
CA SER A 59 14.60 -3.48 -14.63
C SER A 59 16.05 -3.13 -15.00
N PRO A 60 16.57 -3.55 -16.17
CA PRO A 60 17.98 -3.38 -16.53
C PRO A 60 18.40 -1.92 -16.75
N GLN A 61 17.44 -1.00 -16.84
CA GLN A 61 17.70 0.44 -17.00
C GLN A 61 18.25 1.09 -15.72
N VAL A 62 18.22 0.38 -14.58
CA VAL A 62 18.77 0.86 -13.32
C VAL A 62 20.22 0.44 -13.20
N ALA A 63 21.13 1.42 -13.08
CA ALA A 63 22.58 1.23 -13.14
C ALA A 63 23.17 0.37 -12.01
N THR A 64 22.42 0.13 -10.92
CA THR A 64 22.88 -0.61 -9.74
C THR A 64 22.05 -1.87 -9.54
N PRO A 65 22.67 -3.06 -9.48
CA PRO A 65 21.94 -4.32 -9.25
C PRO A 65 21.40 -4.44 -7.82
N THR A 66 21.98 -3.70 -6.87
CA THR A 66 21.60 -3.69 -5.46
C THR A 66 20.78 -2.45 -5.12
N PRO A 67 19.59 -2.58 -4.51
CA PRO A 67 18.80 -1.42 -4.11
C PRO A 67 19.42 -0.70 -2.91
N ASP A 68 19.40 0.63 -2.92
CA ASP A 68 19.97 1.42 -1.84
C ASP A 68 19.20 1.28 -0.53
N GLN A 69 17.86 1.23 -0.62
CA GLN A 69 16.92 1.12 0.50
C GLN A 69 15.85 0.06 0.19
N ILE A 70 15.46 -0.69 1.22
CA ILE A 70 14.35 -1.65 1.17
C ILE A 70 13.28 -1.24 2.18
N ILE A 71 12.02 -1.21 1.74
CA ILE A 71 10.84 -1.04 2.57
C ILE A 71 9.93 -2.25 2.38
N VAL A 72 9.60 -2.93 3.47
CA VAL A 72 8.68 -4.08 3.45
C VAL A 72 7.31 -3.69 3.97
N CYS A 73 6.25 -4.02 3.23
CA CYS A 73 4.87 -3.89 3.65
C CYS A 73 4.25 -5.26 3.95
N THR A 74 3.71 -5.43 5.15
CA THR A 74 3.04 -6.69 5.53
C THR A 74 1.99 -6.44 6.62
N THR A 75 0.88 -7.17 6.53
CA THR A 75 -0.14 -7.23 7.59
C THR A 75 -0.07 -8.55 8.34
N SER A 76 0.22 -9.62 7.60
CA SER A 76 0.50 -10.96 8.13
C SER A 76 1.88 -11.06 8.78
N PHE A 77 2.07 -12.14 9.52
CA PHE A 77 3.29 -12.42 10.28
C PHE A 77 4.20 -13.40 9.57
N GLU A 78 5.50 -13.30 9.87
CA GLU A 78 6.47 -14.33 9.51
C GLU A 78 6.15 -15.68 10.15
N HIS A 79 6.70 -16.76 9.59
CA HIS A 79 6.56 -18.08 10.19
C HIS A 79 7.21 -18.16 11.59
N ASP A 80 8.28 -17.38 11.76
CA ASP A 80 8.99 -17.18 13.02
C ASP A 80 8.92 -15.69 13.36
N LEU A 81 8.26 -15.38 14.47
CA LEU A 81 8.03 -14.00 14.92
C LEU A 81 9.31 -13.28 15.35
N ALA A 82 10.42 -14.02 15.56
CA ALA A 82 11.73 -13.45 15.81
C ALA A 82 12.42 -12.96 14.52
N LEU A 83 11.93 -13.35 13.35
CA LEU A 83 12.48 -12.95 12.06
C LEU A 83 11.79 -11.70 11.52
N SER A 84 12.58 -10.84 10.89
CA SER A 84 12.12 -9.68 10.15
C SER A 84 12.36 -9.89 8.67
N CYS A 85 11.29 -9.87 7.88
CA CYS A 85 11.36 -9.91 6.42
C CYS A 85 12.27 -8.80 5.87
N ALA A 86 12.16 -7.59 6.43
CA ALA A 86 12.98 -6.45 6.04
C ALA A 86 14.48 -6.70 6.28
N CYS A 87 14.84 -7.25 7.46
CA CYS A 87 16.23 -7.60 7.78
C CYS A 87 16.77 -8.74 6.89
N ARG A 88 15.93 -9.74 6.61
CA ARG A 88 16.32 -10.85 5.74
C ARG A 88 16.59 -10.38 4.32
N LEU A 89 15.67 -9.59 3.73
CA LEU A 89 15.85 -9.03 2.39
C LEU A 89 17.09 -8.14 2.31
N HIS A 90 17.35 -7.32 3.34
CA HIS A 90 18.58 -6.52 3.41
C HIS A 90 19.84 -7.38 3.36
N SER A 91 19.90 -8.45 4.15
CA SER A 91 21.03 -9.38 4.16
C SER A 91 21.22 -10.11 2.83
N GLU A 92 20.13 -10.52 2.18
CA GLU A 92 20.13 -11.32 0.94
C GLU A 92 20.37 -10.49 -0.32
N LEU A 93 19.97 -9.21 -0.32
CA LEU A 93 20.09 -8.30 -1.47
C LEU A 93 21.28 -7.35 -1.35
N GLY A 94 21.92 -7.28 -0.19
CA GLY A 94 23.10 -6.44 0.03
C GLY A 94 22.79 -4.93 -0.02
N SER A 95 21.61 -4.52 0.48
CA SER A 95 21.20 -3.12 0.42
C SER A 95 22.14 -2.22 1.25
N SER A 96 22.40 -1.01 0.75
CA SER A 96 23.38 -0.10 1.36
C SER A 96 22.93 0.53 2.68
N ARG A 97 21.61 0.54 2.95
CA ARG A 97 20.99 1.20 4.10
C ARG A 97 20.16 0.23 4.91
N ALA A 98 19.98 0.56 6.19
CA ALA A 98 19.16 -0.23 7.10
C ALA A 98 17.72 -0.34 6.55
N PRO A 99 17.14 -1.55 6.51
CA PRO A 99 15.80 -1.73 5.99
C PRO A 99 14.76 -1.22 6.99
N LEU A 100 13.56 -0.95 6.51
CA LEU A 100 12.41 -0.60 7.35
C LEU A 100 11.15 -1.35 6.92
N ALA A 101 10.18 -1.43 7.82
CA ALA A 101 8.91 -2.08 7.57
C ALA A 101 7.75 -1.14 7.87
N VAL A 102 6.74 -1.16 7.00
CA VAL A 102 5.48 -0.42 7.13
C VAL A 102 4.35 -1.42 7.09
N GLY A 103 3.78 -1.75 8.26
CA GLY A 103 2.74 -2.77 8.36
C GLY A 103 1.47 -2.26 9.03
N GLN A 104 0.47 -3.12 9.09
CA GLN A 104 -0.79 -2.89 9.83
C GLN A 104 -1.67 -1.74 9.31
N LEU A 105 -1.41 -1.23 8.10
CA LEU A 105 -2.27 -0.28 7.38
C LEU A 105 -2.97 -0.94 6.18
N GLN A 106 -2.90 -2.26 6.06
CA GLN A 106 -3.50 -3.04 4.97
C GLN A 106 -3.10 -2.48 3.59
N GLY A 107 -4.05 -2.29 2.67
CA GLY A 107 -3.79 -1.73 1.33
C GLY A 107 -3.18 -0.32 1.33
N VAL A 108 -3.28 0.43 2.45
CA VAL A 108 -2.64 1.75 2.62
C VAL A 108 -1.16 1.62 2.97
N SER A 109 -0.68 0.46 3.42
CA SER A 109 0.73 0.24 3.78
C SER A 109 1.69 0.59 2.64
N PHE A 110 1.32 0.24 1.39
CA PHE A 110 2.10 0.60 0.22
C PHE A 110 2.18 2.12 -0.02
N LEU A 111 1.07 2.84 0.16
CA LEU A 111 1.03 4.30 -0.04
C LEU A 111 1.81 5.03 1.05
N MET A 112 1.74 4.55 2.30
CA MET A 112 2.59 5.05 3.39
C MET A 112 4.08 4.76 3.14
N ALA A 113 4.42 3.57 2.64
CA ALA A 113 5.79 3.24 2.24
C ALA A 113 6.28 4.12 1.08
N LEU A 114 5.40 4.46 0.12
CA LEU A 114 5.70 5.38 -0.96
C LEU A 114 5.99 6.79 -0.43
N GLU A 115 5.25 7.24 0.59
CA GLU A 115 5.47 8.54 1.23
C GLU A 115 6.80 8.62 1.92
N ILE A 116 7.12 7.59 2.71
CA ILE A 116 8.42 7.44 3.37
C ILE A 116 9.54 7.40 2.32
N ALA A 117 9.39 6.63 1.24
CA ALA A 117 10.39 6.53 0.19
C ALA A 117 10.65 7.88 -0.49
N VAL A 118 9.59 8.59 -0.89
CA VAL A 118 9.70 9.92 -1.52
C VAL A 118 10.36 10.93 -0.58
N ALA A 119 9.96 10.94 0.69
CA ALA A 119 10.55 11.83 1.70
C ALA A 119 12.04 11.52 1.94
N MET A 120 12.40 10.24 2.07
CA MET A 120 13.80 9.82 2.21
C MET A 120 14.63 10.20 1.00
N MET A 121 14.12 9.96 -0.22
CA MET A 121 14.81 10.34 -1.44
C MET A 121 14.98 11.85 -1.52
N ALA A 122 13.94 12.64 -1.24
CA ALA A 122 14.01 14.10 -1.23
C ALA A 122 15.07 14.63 -0.23
N ALA A 123 15.20 13.98 0.93
CA ALA A 123 16.16 14.38 1.97
C ALA A 123 17.62 13.96 1.68
N ASP A 124 17.85 12.84 0.98
CA ASP A 124 19.20 12.37 0.63
C ASP A 124 19.33 12.14 -0.88
N ILE A 125 20.02 13.05 -1.57
CA ILE A 125 20.28 12.96 -3.02
C ILE A 125 21.08 11.71 -3.40
N ARG A 126 21.79 11.09 -2.46
CA ARG A 126 22.54 9.84 -2.69
C ARG A 126 21.67 8.60 -2.58
N LEU A 127 20.39 8.73 -2.20
CA LEU A 127 19.42 7.65 -2.26
C LEU A 127 18.83 7.63 -3.67
N ASN A 128 19.34 6.73 -4.52
CA ASN A 128 18.96 6.63 -5.92
C ASN A 128 17.86 5.61 -6.16
N THR A 129 17.85 4.52 -5.39
CA THR A 129 16.90 3.41 -5.58
C THR A 129 16.22 2.96 -4.28
N VAL A 130 14.90 2.91 -4.29
CA VAL A 130 14.11 2.35 -3.17
C VAL A 130 13.25 1.24 -3.72
N VAL A 131 13.37 0.05 -3.12
CA VAL A 131 12.44 -1.05 -3.38
C VAL A 131 11.40 -1.08 -2.27
N ILE A 132 10.13 -0.99 -2.65
CA ILE A 132 9.00 -1.27 -1.78
C ILE A 132 8.47 -2.65 -2.17
N VAL A 133 8.43 -3.58 -1.23
CA VAL A 133 7.84 -4.90 -1.45
C VAL A 133 6.72 -5.12 -0.44
N ALA A 134 5.54 -5.46 -0.94
CA ALA A 134 4.42 -5.87 -0.14
C ALA A 134 4.24 -7.38 -0.26
N ALA A 135 4.09 -8.07 0.87
CA ALA A 135 3.88 -9.50 0.89
C ALA A 135 2.84 -9.86 1.96
N GLU A 136 2.03 -10.86 1.66
CA GLU A 136 1.07 -11.44 2.61
C GLU A 136 1.11 -12.95 2.57
N ARG A 137 1.15 -13.56 3.76
CA ARG A 137 1.12 -15.00 3.94
C ARG A 137 0.33 -15.37 5.20
N TRP A 138 -0.90 -15.81 5.01
CA TRP A 138 -1.80 -16.16 6.10
C TRP A 138 -1.67 -17.62 6.50
N ARG A 139 -0.92 -17.89 7.57
CA ARG A 139 -0.73 -19.25 8.09
C ARG A 139 -1.74 -19.59 9.20
N ARG A 140 -2.05 -20.89 9.34
CA ARG A 140 -2.71 -21.41 10.55
C ARG A 140 -1.83 -21.13 11.78
N PRO A 141 -2.40 -20.84 12.96
CA PRO A 141 -3.82 -20.92 13.31
C PRO A 141 -4.63 -19.64 12.99
N PHE A 142 -4.04 -18.63 12.35
CA PHE A 142 -4.74 -17.38 12.06
C PHE A 142 -5.84 -17.56 11.00
N SER A 143 -6.98 -16.92 11.21
CA SER A 143 -8.08 -16.91 10.24
C SER A 143 -7.66 -16.11 9.01
N ARG A 144 -7.89 -16.68 7.81
CA ARG A 144 -7.83 -15.95 6.53
C ARG A 144 -9.04 -15.05 6.32
N ARG A 145 -10.11 -15.29 7.07
CA ARG A 145 -11.33 -14.53 6.95
C ARG A 145 -11.32 -13.35 7.91
N ILE A 146 -11.56 -12.16 7.37
CA ILE A 146 -11.76 -10.94 8.13
C ILE A 146 -13.20 -10.46 7.93
N GLY A 147 -13.97 -10.41 9.02
CA GLY A 147 -15.39 -10.09 8.98
C GLY A 147 -16.19 -11.14 8.20
N ALA A 148 -17.31 -10.73 7.62
CA ALA A 148 -18.23 -11.64 6.91
C ALA A 148 -17.91 -11.83 5.43
N LEU A 149 -17.09 -10.95 4.82
CA LEU A 149 -17.02 -10.80 3.36
C LEU A 149 -15.60 -10.86 2.78
N ILE A 150 -14.55 -10.85 3.60
CA ILE A 150 -13.18 -10.69 3.11
C ILE A 150 -12.36 -11.94 3.42
N ASP A 151 -11.92 -12.64 2.37
CA ASP A 151 -11.02 -13.79 2.47
C ASP A 151 -9.62 -13.41 1.95
N MET A 152 -8.60 -13.65 2.78
CA MET A 152 -7.21 -13.29 2.52
C MET A 152 -6.46 -14.41 1.78
N GLY A 153 -5.85 -14.03 0.66
CA GLY A 153 -4.92 -14.85 -0.11
C GLY A 153 -3.47 -14.58 0.29
N ASP A 154 -2.58 -15.46 -0.18
CA ASP A 154 -1.14 -15.28 -0.09
C ASP A 154 -0.62 -14.70 -1.40
N GLY A 155 0.22 -13.67 -1.33
CA GLY A 155 0.79 -13.03 -2.53
C GLY A 155 1.86 -12.00 -2.19
N ALA A 156 2.65 -11.61 -3.18
CA ALA A 156 3.64 -10.54 -3.04
C ALA A 156 3.73 -9.70 -4.32
N ALA A 157 4.03 -8.42 -4.16
CA ALA A 157 4.24 -7.46 -5.23
C ALA A 157 5.30 -6.44 -4.82
N ALA A 158 6.12 -5.99 -5.78
CA ALA A 158 7.18 -5.03 -5.51
C ALA A 158 7.19 -3.90 -6.54
N VAL A 159 7.61 -2.72 -6.09
CA VAL A 159 7.79 -1.52 -6.91
C VAL A 159 9.19 -0.98 -6.68
N LEU A 160 9.87 -0.64 -7.77
CA LEU A 160 11.17 0.01 -7.76
C LEU A 160 10.98 1.49 -8.06
N ILE A 161 11.41 2.34 -7.12
CA ILE A 161 11.47 3.78 -7.28
C ILE A 161 12.93 4.12 -7.56
N ALA A 162 13.19 4.78 -8.68
CA ALA A 162 14.54 5.15 -9.08
C ALA A 162 14.60 6.63 -9.49
N ARG A 163 15.72 7.29 -9.18
CA ARG A 163 16.08 8.53 -9.86
C ARG A 163 16.50 8.18 -11.28
N HIS A 164 15.63 8.45 -12.24
CA HIS A 164 15.88 8.13 -13.64
C HIS A 164 15.43 9.30 -14.55
N PRO A 165 16.27 9.75 -15.50
CA PRO A 165 15.95 10.89 -16.37
C PRO A 165 15.09 10.50 -17.59
N GLY A 166 14.97 9.20 -17.90
CA GLY A 166 14.18 8.72 -19.03
C GLY A 166 12.69 8.60 -18.73
N PRO A 167 11.91 8.11 -19.72
CA PRO A 167 10.46 8.04 -19.59
C PRO A 167 10.01 7.16 -18.43
N GLY A 168 8.95 7.57 -17.73
CA GLY A 168 8.41 6.83 -16.61
C GLY A 168 7.31 7.57 -15.86
N TRP A 169 6.71 6.86 -14.89
CA TRP A 169 5.73 7.42 -13.98
C TRP A 169 6.42 8.09 -12.81
N ARG A 170 6.12 9.37 -12.58
CA ARG A 170 6.62 10.15 -11.46
C ARG A 170 5.50 10.32 -10.44
N VAL A 171 5.82 10.16 -9.16
CA VAL A 171 4.90 10.57 -8.07
C VAL A 171 4.78 12.09 -8.07
N SER A 172 3.61 12.61 -8.42
CA SER A 172 3.32 14.05 -8.49
C SER A 172 2.46 14.55 -7.32
N GLY A 173 1.76 13.65 -6.63
CA GLY A 173 1.03 13.96 -5.40
C GLY A 173 0.85 12.71 -4.54
N LEU A 174 0.81 12.89 -3.22
CA LEU A 174 0.61 11.81 -2.27
C LEU A 174 0.02 12.34 -0.97
N THR A 175 -1.04 11.72 -0.48
CA THR A 175 -1.65 12.04 0.80
C THR A 175 -2.04 10.74 1.49
N VAL A 176 -1.57 10.55 2.72
CA VAL A 176 -1.96 9.42 3.57
C VAL A 176 -2.50 9.95 4.89
N LEU A 177 -3.67 9.46 5.30
CA LEU A 177 -4.30 9.81 6.57
C LEU A 177 -4.51 8.55 7.42
N THR A 178 -4.04 8.65 8.66
CA THR A 178 -4.19 7.63 9.69
C THR A 178 -5.05 8.16 10.84
N PRO A 179 -6.38 8.28 10.66
CA PRO A 179 -7.24 8.87 11.68
C PRO A 179 -7.24 8.00 12.95
N GLY A 180 -7.40 8.67 14.10
CA GLY A 180 -7.69 7.98 15.36
C GLY A 180 -9.09 7.37 15.34
N ILE A 181 -9.27 6.26 16.06
CA ILE A 181 -10.56 5.57 16.16
C ILE A 181 -11.51 6.41 17.04
N PRO A 182 -12.68 6.85 16.53
CA PRO A 182 -13.68 7.49 17.38
C PRO A 182 -14.20 6.50 18.44
N PRO A 183 -14.41 6.90 19.71
CA PRO A 183 -14.85 6.01 20.80
C PRO A 183 -16.17 5.27 20.55
N LEU A 184 -16.98 5.76 19.60
CA LEU A 184 -18.30 5.22 19.24
C LEU A 184 -18.40 4.80 17.75
N ALA A 185 -17.28 4.69 17.04
CA ALA A 185 -17.33 4.21 15.66
C ALA A 185 -17.92 2.79 15.65
N SER A 186 -19.18 2.70 15.21
CA SER A 186 -19.84 1.41 15.09
C SER A 186 -19.04 0.57 14.09
N GLU A 187 -18.92 -0.72 14.36
CA GLU A 187 -18.33 -1.72 13.44
C GLU A 187 -19.00 -1.74 12.03
N ARG A 188 -20.03 -0.92 11.81
CA ARG A 188 -20.84 -0.85 10.60
C ARG A 188 -20.19 -0.10 9.44
N GLU A 189 -19.18 0.74 9.69
CA GLU A 189 -18.49 1.49 8.62
C GLU A 189 -16.96 1.35 8.76
N PRO A 190 -16.36 0.24 8.30
CA PRO A 190 -14.91 0.00 8.41
C PRO A 190 -14.07 0.95 7.53
N VAL A 191 -14.71 1.57 6.53
CA VAL A 191 -14.12 2.48 5.56
C VAL A 191 -14.86 3.82 5.65
N TYR A 192 -14.16 4.87 6.05
CA TYR A 192 -14.77 6.20 6.20
C TYR A 192 -14.77 6.94 4.86
N THR A 193 -15.96 7.06 4.26
CA THR A 193 -16.14 7.74 2.96
C THR A 193 -15.60 9.17 2.99
N SER A 194 -15.83 9.91 4.08
CA SER A 194 -15.34 11.29 4.26
C SER A 194 -13.81 11.37 4.25
N THR A 195 -13.13 10.46 4.94
CA THR A 195 -11.66 10.40 4.94
C THR A 195 -11.13 10.11 3.54
N LEU A 196 -11.74 9.18 2.82
CA LEU A 196 -11.34 8.86 1.43
C LEU A 196 -11.58 10.04 0.47
N THR A 197 -12.72 10.73 0.57
CA THR A 197 -12.98 11.90 -0.26
C THR A 197 -11.99 13.03 0.04
N ASN A 198 -11.61 13.20 1.30
CA ASN A 198 -10.63 14.21 1.69
C ASN A 198 -9.25 13.89 1.14
N VAL A 199 -8.73 12.66 1.31
CA VAL A 199 -7.39 12.34 0.78
C VAL A 199 -7.30 12.47 -0.74
N ILE A 200 -8.36 12.10 -1.47
CA ILE A 200 -8.40 12.23 -2.93
C ILE A 200 -8.41 13.73 -3.31
N SER A 201 -9.24 14.52 -2.65
CA SER A 201 -9.33 15.97 -2.88
C SER A 201 -8.01 16.68 -2.56
N GLU A 202 -7.39 16.37 -1.42
CA GLU A 202 -6.10 16.93 -0.98
C GLU A 202 -4.97 16.52 -1.92
N THR A 203 -4.91 15.25 -2.35
CA THR A 203 -3.88 14.78 -3.29
C THR A 203 -3.97 15.53 -4.63
N CYS A 204 -5.19 15.65 -5.18
CA CYS A 204 -5.42 16.38 -6.43
C CYS A 204 -5.09 17.88 -6.29
N SER A 205 -5.56 18.51 -5.20
CA SER A 205 -5.35 19.94 -4.95
C SER A 205 -3.87 20.27 -4.73
N GLY A 206 -3.14 19.42 -3.99
CA GLY A 206 -1.70 19.59 -3.75
C GLY A 206 -0.84 19.46 -5.02
N ALA A 207 -1.41 18.89 -6.10
CA ALA A 207 -0.79 18.79 -7.41
C ALA A 207 -1.40 19.75 -8.45
N ASP A 208 -2.23 20.71 -8.02
CA ASP A 208 -2.96 21.65 -8.89
C ASP A 208 -3.80 20.97 -10.00
N LEU A 209 -4.27 19.75 -9.74
CA LEU A 209 -5.02 18.94 -10.70
C LEU A 209 -6.50 18.87 -10.32
N GLN A 210 -7.39 19.13 -11.27
CA GLN A 210 -8.81 18.86 -11.09
C GLN A 210 -9.07 17.34 -11.20
N PRO A 211 -9.83 16.71 -10.28
CA PRO A 211 -10.10 15.26 -10.32
C PRO A 211 -10.66 14.77 -11.67
N ALA A 212 -11.47 15.59 -12.35
CA ALA A 212 -12.02 15.27 -13.67
C ALA A 212 -10.93 15.10 -14.77
N ASN A 213 -9.75 15.68 -14.57
CA ASN A 213 -8.63 15.62 -15.51
C ASN A 213 -7.72 14.40 -15.31
N VAL A 214 -8.00 13.55 -14.33
CA VAL A 214 -7.29 12.27 -14.17
C VAL A 214 -7.63 11.33 -15.34
N ASP A 215 -6.60 10.70 -15.93
CA ASP A 215 -6.72 9.83 -17.09
C ASP A 215 -7.02 8.37 -16.73
N TRP A 216 -6.52 7.89 -15.58
CA TRP A 216 -6.78 6.55 -15.06
C TRP A 216 -6.99 6.58 -13.55
N VAL A 217 -8.04 5.94 -13.07
CA VAL A 217 -8.35 5.84 -11.64
C VAL A 217 -8.31 4.38 -11.22
N LEU A 218 -7.40 4.03 -10.32
CA LEU A 218 -7.30 2.72 -9.69
C LEU A 218 -7.86 2.79 -8.26
N PRO A 219 -9.12 2.40 -8.03
CA PRO A 219 -9.70 2.38 -6.70
C PRO A 219 -9.20 1.18 -5.89
N ALA A 220 -9.34 1.23 -4.56
CA ALA A 220 -9.13 0.08 -3.67
C ALA A 220 -9.98 -1.12 -4.12
N PRO A 221 -9.53 -2.38 -3.91
CA PRO A 221 -10.33 -3.56 -4.24
C PRO A 221 -11.39 -3.80 -3.16
N ILE A 222 -12.31 -2.85 -3.01
CA ILE A 222 -13.44 -2.91 -2.08
C ILE A 222 -14.74 -3.19 -2.87
N GLU A 223 -15.87 -3.20 -2.16
CA GLU A 223 -17.19 -3.36 -2.78
C GLU A 223 -17.42 -2.29 -3.86
N THR A 224 -17.89 -2.72 -5.04
CA THR A 224 -17.89 -1.89 -6.26
C THR A 224 -18.85 -0.70 -6.17
N ARG A 225 -19.98 -0.81 -5.48
CA ARG A 225 -20.90 0.32 -5.29
C ARG A 225 -20.27 1.39 -4.39
N LEU A 226 -19.62 0.99 -3.29
CA LEU A 226 -18.88 1.91 -2.41
C LEU A 226 -17.74 2.61 -3.15
N ALA A 227 -16.93 1.86 -3.92
CA ALA A 227 -15.86 2.46 -4.73
C ALA A 227 -16.39 3.46 -5.76
N ARG A 228 -17.53 3.14 -6.41
CA ARG A 228 -18.19 4.04 -7.36
C ARG A 228 -18.70 5.29 -6.66
N GLU A 229 -19.33 5.15 -5.49
CA GLU A 229 -19.82 6.28 -4.70
C GLU A 229 -18.68 7.24 -4.33
N ILE A 230 -17.56 6.73 -3.82
CA ILE A 230 -16.38 7.54 -3.49
C ILE A 230 -15.86 8.27 -4.73
N ASN A 231 -15.69 7.57 -5.85
CA ASN A 231 -15.21 8.16 -7.10
C ASN A 231 -16.13 9.29 -7.59
N THR A 232 -17.45 9.06 -7.61
CA THR A 232 -18.43 10.07 -8.01
C THR A 232 -18.41 11.28 -7.09
N ARG A 233 -18.33 11.09 -5.76
CA ARG A 233 -18.25 12.20 -4.79
C ARG A 233 -16.99 13.05 -4.99
N CYS A 234 -15.89 12.45 -5.45
CA CYS A 234 -14.63 13.15 -5.73
C CYS A 234 -14.58 13.81 -7.12
N GLY A 235 -15.62 13.69 -7.95
CA GLY A 235 -15.60 14.21 -9.32
C GLY A 235 -14.70 13.41 -10.28
N LEU A 236 -14.32 12.18 -9.91
CA LEU A 236 -13.57 11.27 -10.78
C LEU A 236 -14.52 10.69 -11.84
N ARG A 237 -14.13 10.78 -13.11
CA ARG A 237 -14.97 10.35 -14.24
C ARG A 237 -15.14 8.82 -14.25
N PRO A 238 -16.38 8.29 -14.26
CA PRO A 238 -16.63 6.84 -14.23
C PRO A 238 -15.92 6.07 -15.36
N GLU A 239 -15.82 6.64 -16.55
CA GLU A 239 -15.15 6.07 -17.71
C GLU A 239 -13.62 5.99 -17.59
N ARG A 240 -13.04 6.66 -16.59
CA ARG A 240 -11.60 6.62 -16.26
C ARG A 240 -11.28 5.59 -15.18
N VAL A 241 -12.30 4.99 -14.56
CA VAL A 241 -12.13 3.99 -13.50
C VAL A 241 -11.69 2.65 -14.11
N CYS A 242 -10.51 2.19 -13.67
CA CYS A 242 -9.87 0.98 -14.15
C CYS A 242 -10.23 -0.20 -13.25
N HIS A 243 -10.96 -1.17 -13.80
CA HIS A 243 -11.34 -2.39 -13.09
C HIS A 243 -10.29 -3.49 -13.30
N ILE A 244 -9.24 -3.48 -12.49
CA ILE A 244 -8.19 -4.51 -12.51
C ILE A 244 -8.60 -5.71 -11.64
N ARG A 245 -8.72 -6.88 -12.27
CA ARG A 245 -8.95 -8.17 -11.61
C ARG A 245 -7.64 -8.96 -11.59
N MET A 246 -7.27 -9.45 -10.42
CA MET A 246 -6.13 -10.36 -10.27
C MET A 246 -6.51 -11.77 -10.71
N ASP A 247 -5.58 -12.48 -11.34
CA ASP A 247 -5.75 -13.89 -11.74
C ASP A 247 -5.90 -14.81 -10.52
N ALA A 248 -5.12 -14.52 -9.49
CA ALA A 248 -5.18 -15.21 -8.22
C ALA A 248 -6.39 -14.71 -7.39
N PRO A 249 -7.25 -15.60 -6.88
CA PRO A 249 -8.42 -15.22 -6.11
C PRO A 249 -8.08 -14.86 -4.65
N GLY A 250 -8.90 -13.99 -4.06
CA GLY A 250 -8.74 -13.48 -2.69
C GLY A 250 -8.17 -12.07 -2.64
N HIS A 251 -8.12 -11.50 -1.44
CA HIS A 251 -7.47 -10.21 -1.19
C HIS A 251 -6.04 -10.43 -0.71
N PHE A 252 -5.10 -9.69 -1.28
CA PHE A 252 -3.69 -9.74 -0.93
C PHE A 252 -3.28 -8.59 0.00
N CYS A 253 -4.25 -7.93 0.66
CA CYS A 253 -4.05 -6.93 1.70
C CYS A 253 -2.99 -5.87 1.32
N ALA A 254 -1.81 -5.86 1.95
CA ALA A 254 -0.76 -4.88 1.61
C ALA A 254 -0.26 -5.01 0.15
N ALA A 255 -0.33 -6.20 -0.44
CA ALA A 255 0.13 -6.47 -1.81
C ALA A 255 -0.92 -6.14 -2.88
N ASP A 256 -2.19 -5.90 -2.53
CA ASP A 256 -3.25 -5.61 -3.50
C ASP A 256 -2.97 -4.34 -4.32
N THR A 257 -2.64 -3.23 -3.64
CA THR A 257 -2.41 -1.93 -4.27
C THR A 257 -1.24 -1.96 -5.27
N PRO A 258 -0.02 -2.40 -4.87
CA PRO A 258 1.11 -2.45 -5.81
C PRO A 258 0.91 -3.47 -6.94
N ALA A 259 0.29 -4.63 -6.68
CA ALA A 259 0.04 -5.64 -7.73
C ALA A 259 -0.92 -5.10 -8.80
N ARG A 260 -2.03 -4.48 -8.38
CA ARG A 260 -3.02 -3.91 -9.30
C ARG A 260 -2.50 -2.67 -10.02
N LEU A 261 -1.60 -1.92 -9.39
CA LEU A 261 -0.92 -0.80 -10.03
C LEU A 261 0.00 -1.30 -11.16
N ASP A 262 0.85 -2.30 -10.92
CA ASP A 262 1.69 -2.88 -11.99
C ASP A 262 0.83 -3.37 -13.17
N ALA A 263 -0.25 -4.12 -12.88
CA ALA A 263 -1.17 -4.59 -13.90
C ALA A 263 -1.83 -3.43 -14.70
N LEU A 264 -2.24 -2.35 -14.04
CA LEU A 264 -2.75 -1.16 -14.72
C LEU A 264 -1.69 -0.55 -15.63
N LEU A 265 -0.50 -0.26 -15.09
CA LEU A 265 0.55 0.44 -15.83
C LEU A 265 1.06 -0.35 -17.03
N ARG A 266 1.06 -1.69 -16.98
CA ARG A 266 1.36 -2.56 -18.13
C ARG A 266 0.27 -2.59 -19.19
N SER A 267 -0.97 -2.31 -18.82
CA SER A 267 -2.14 -2.39 -19.71
C SER A 267 -2.43 -1.10 -20.49
N ILE A 268 -1.74 0.00 -20.14
CA ILE A 268 -1.98 1.33 -20.71
C ILE A 268 -0.77 1.82 -21.50
N ASN A 269 -1.01 2.71 -22.47
CA ASN A 269 0.02 3.39 -23.24
C ASN A 269 -0.11 4.91 -23.04
N PRO A 270 0.51 5.48 -21.99
CA PRO A 270 0.32 6.88 -21.63
C PRO A 270 1.08 7.84 -22.55
N SER A 271 0.58 9.07 -22.64
CA SER A 271 1.21 10.24 -23.24
C SER A 271 1.79 11.17 -22.17
N GLU A 272 2.75 12.03 -22.53
CA GLU A 272 3.32 13.04 -21.63
C GLU A 272 2.23 13.84 -20.90
N GLY A 273 2.39 14.00 -19.59
CA GLY A 273 1.49 14.78 -18.75
C GLY A 273 0.16 14.10 -18.40
N GLN A 274 -0.05 12.84 -18.82
CA GLN A 274 -1.23 12.09 -18.38
C GLN A 274 -1.09 11.58 -16.95
N HIS A 275 -2.21 11.49 -16.25
CA HIS A 275 -2.25 11.24 -14.80
C HIS A 275 -2.97 9.95 -14.43
N ALA A 276 -2.34 9.14 -13.59
CA ALA A 276 -2.97 8.00 -12.94
C ALA A 276 -3.15 8.27 -11.44
N LEU A 277 -4.36 8.10 -10.94
CA LEU A 277 -4.70 8.24 -9.52
C LEU A 277 -4.97 6.87 -8.91
N VAL A 278 -4.31 6.58 -7.80
CA VAL A 278 -4.49 5.34 -7.03
C VAL A 278 -4.96 5.72 -5.64
N TRP A 279 -6.08 5.17 -5.17
CA TRP A 279 -6.48 5.34 -3.78
C TRP A 279 -6.73 3.99 -3.11
N SER A 280 -6.37 3.91 -1.84
CA SER A 280 -6.54 2.69 -1.03
C SER A 280 -7.19 3.02 0.31
N ALA A 281 -7.87 2.01 0.85
CA ALA A 281 -8.46 2.05 2.18
C ALA A 281 -7.86 0.94 3.05
N GLY A 282 -7.81 1.19 4.35
CA GLY A 282 -7.56 0.20 5.39
C GLY A 282 -8.64 0.32 6.47
N PHE A 283 -8.71 -0.65 7.37
CA PHE A 283 -9.66 -0.63 8.48
C PHE A 283 -9.50 0.60 9.36
N GLN A 284 -10.54 0.92 10.14
CA GLN A 284 -10.51 2.08 11.04
C GLN A 284 -10.26 3.40 10.29
N GLY A 285 -10.69 3.47 9.03
CA GLY A 285 -10.61 4.70 8.25
C GLY A 285 -9.24 5.08 7.73
N GLN A 286 -8.24 4.19 7.78
CA GLN A 286 -6.96 4.48 7.14
C GLN A 286 -7.19 4.71 5.64
N ALA A 287 -6.62 5.77 5.10
CA ALA A 287 -6.85 6.18 3.73
C ALA A 287 -5.54 6.67 3.11
N GLY A 288 -5.32 6.38 1.84
CA GLY A 288 -4.22 6.95 1.10
C GLY A 288 -4.60 7.17 -0.35
N CYS A 289 -4.00 8.18 -0.96
CA CYS A 289 -4.15 8.50 -2.37
C CYS A 289 -2.81 8.95 -2.94
N ALA A 290 -2.43 8.39 -4.09
CA ALA A 290 -1.25 8.75 -4.86
C ALA A 290 -1.69 9.22 -6.25
N LEU A 291 -1.04 10.28 -6.72
CA LEU A 291 -1.14 10.76 -8.09
C LEU A 291 0.22 10.54 -8.77
N LEU A 292 0.16 9.88 -9.92
CA LEU A 292 1.30 9.61 -10.78
C LEU A 292 1.12 10.39 -12.08
N GLU A 293 2.19 11.00 -12.56
CA GLU A 293 2.25 11.70 -13.84
C GLU A 293 3.24 10.99 -14.75
N PHE A 294 2.82 10.70 -15.99
CA PHE A 294 3.73 10.12 -16.97
C PHE A 294 4.61 11.20 -17.60
N ARG A 295 5.92 10.96 -17.58
CA ARG A 295 6.94 11.75 -18.27
C ARG A 295 7.52 10.89 -19.39
N GLY A 296 7.41 11.31 -20.63
CA GLY A 296 7.88 10.67 -21.85
C GLY A 296 9.35 10.93 -22.18
N GLY A 297 10.10 11.65 -21.33
CA GLY A 297 11.54 11.87 -21.50
C GLY A 297 11.92 13.01 -22.44
N GLY A 298 11.00 13.95 -22.71
CA GLY A 298 11.29 15.18 -23.46
C GLY A 298 11.66 16.32 -22.53
N SER A 299 12.77 17.00 -22.84
CA SER A 299 13.03 18.40 -22.44
C SER A 299 11.95 19.34 -22.97
#